data_AF-A0AAP9EQ71-F1
#
_entry.id   AF-A0AAP9EQ71-F1
#
_cell.length_a   1.000
_cell.length_b   1.000
_cell.length_c   1.000
_cell.angle_alpha   90.00
_cell.angle_beta   90.00
_cell.angle_gamma   90.00
#
_symmetry.space_group_name_H-M   'P 1'
#
loop_
_entity.id
_entity.type
_entity.pdbx_description
1 polymer ?
#
loop_
_entity_poly.entity_id
_entity_poly.type
_entity_poly.pdbx_seq_one_letter_code
_entity_poly.pdbx_strand_id
1 'polypeptide(L)'
;MSELPESVRPAVLTYPQAAEYLGISQGRLRNLKWMRQGPRSVTYGKRDIRFRISDLDEWLDLKAGVTSSLEPARKRPKRPRRGVAPLGVFFALILLALLLWVLGL
;
A
#
# COMPACT_ATOMS: atom_id res chain seq x y z
N MET A 1 22.12 -30.22 -9.23
CA MET A 1 20.93 -29.37 -9.05
C MET A 1 19.81 -30.29 -8.58
N SER A 2 19.36 -30.18 -7.33
CA SER A 2 18.26 -31.03 -6.82
C SER A 2 16.94 -30.52 -7.40
N GLU A 3 16.41 -31.23 -8.39
CA GLU A 3 15.05 -30.98 -8.86
C GLU A 3 14.08 -31.65 -7.88
N LEU A 4 13.34 -30.82 -7.13
CA LEU A 4 12.30 -31.32 -6.26
C LEU A 4 11.14 -31.88 -7.11
N PRO A 5 10.50 -32.99 -6.67
CA PRO A 5 9.33 -33.54 -7.34
C PRO A 5 8.27 -32.46 -7.51
N GLU A 6 7.61 -32.44 -8.66
CA GLU A 6 6.61 -31.41 -9.01
C GLU A 6 5.45 -31.35 -8.01
N SER A 7 5.11 -32.50 -7.41
CA SER A 7 4.10 -32.64 -6.35
C SER A 7 4.45 -31.92 -5.04
N VAL A 8 5.72 -31.56 -4.82
CA VAL A 8 6.22 -30.95 -3.58
C VAL A 8 6.41 -29.45 -3.71
N ARG A 9 6.22 -28.86 -4.90
CA ARG A 9 6.37 -27.41 -5.08
C ARG A 9 5.15 -26.71 -4.47
N PRO A 10 5.27 -26.01 -3.32
CA PRO A 10 4.16 -25.21 -2.85
C PRO A 10 3.94 -24.12 -3.91
N ALA A 11 2.74 -24.09 -4.51
CA ALA A 11 2.35 -23.03 -5.41
C ALA A 11 2.23 -21.74 -4.59
N VAL A 12 3.35 -21.01 -4.53
CA VAL A 12 3.47 -19.75 -3.82
C VAL A 12 3.43 -18.61 -4.82
N LEU A 13 2.50 -17.68 -4.58
CA LEU A 13 2.32 -16.50 -5.40
C LEU A 13 3.14 -15.34 -4.84
N THR A 14 3.67 -14.55 -5.76
CA THR A 14 4.24 -13.24 -5.44
C THR A 14 3.14 -12.26 -5.06
N TYR A 15 3.53 -11.12 -4.51
CA TYR A 15 2.59 -10.07 -4.11
C TYR A 15 1.64 -9.62 -5.24
N PRO A 16 2.11 -9.33 -6.47
CA PRO A 16 1.24 -8.98 -7.58
C PRO A 16 0.27 -10.11 -7.95
N GLN A 17 0.78 -11.34 -8.04
CA GLN A 17 -0.01 -12.52 -8.41
C GLN A 17 -1.09 -12.82 -7.36
N ALA A 18 -0.79 -12.69 -6.07
CA ALA A 18 -1.78 -12.88 -5.01
C ALA A 18 -2.89 -11.83 -5.06
N ALA A 19 -2.55 -10.57 -5.39
CA ALA A 19 -3.55 -9.52 -5.54
C ALA A 19 -4.49 -9.80 -6.73
N GLU A 20 -3.91 -10.24 -7.85
CA GLU A 20 -4.66 -10.67 -9.04
C GLU A 20 -5.53 -11.88 -8.75
N TYR A 21 -5.00 -12.89 -8.08
CA TYR A 21 -5.73 -14.10 -7.65
C TYR A 21 -6.98 -13.76 -6.82
N LEU A 22 -6.85 -12.82 -5.88
CA LEU A 22 -7.95 -12.36 -5.04
C LEU A 22 -8.89 -11.35 -5.73
N GLY A 23 -8.58 -10.91 -6.95
CA GLY A 23 -9.36 -9.88 -7.65
C GLY A 23 -9.32 -8.50 -6.99
N ILE A 24 -8.25 -8.15 -6.26
CA ILE A 24 -8.10 -6.86 -5.57
C ILE A 24 -6.84 -6.10 -5.98
N SER A 25 -6.81 -4.79 -5.73
CA SER A 25 -5.60 -4.01 -5.99
C SER A 25 -4.47 -4.38 -5.02
N GLN A 26 -3.21 -4.33 -5.50
CA GLN A 26 -2.03 -4.57 -4.65
C GLN A 26 -1.99 -3.63 -3.42
N GLY A 27 -2.44 -2.38 -3.59
CA GLY A 27 -2.55 -1.43 -2.48
C GLY A 27 -3.57 -1.86 -1.43
N ARG A 28 -4.70 -2.45 -1.85
CA ARG A 28 -5.69 -3.03 -0.94
C ARG A 28 -5.13 -4.24 -0.19
N LEU A 29 -4.46 -5.16 -0.89
CA LEU A 29 -3.79 -6.30 -0.25
C LEU A 29 -2.74 -5.84 0.77
N ARG A 30 -2.00 -4.76 0.46
CA ARG A 30 -1.02 -4.14 1.37
C ARG A 30 -1.65 -3.59 2.63
N ASN A 31 -2.78 -2.89 2.47
CA ASN A 31 -3.53 -2.39 3.60
C ASN A 31 -4.08 -3.53 4.45
N LEU A 32 -4.62 -4.59 3.84
CA LEU A 32 -5.11 -5.77 4.56
C LEU A 32 -4.01 -6.46 5.37
N LYS A 33 -2.82 -6.64 4.76
CA LYS A 33 -1.65 -7.19 5.46
C LYS A 33 -1.21 -6.29 6.61
N TRP A 34 -1.13 -4.98 6.40
CA TRP A 34 -0.76 -4.01 7.43
C TRP A 34 -1.75 -4.03 8.61
N MET A 35 -3.05 -4.13 8.32
CA MET A 35 -4.11 -4.23 9.32
C MET A 35 -4.22 -5.62 9.96
N ARG A 36 -3.42 -6.61 9.53
CA ARG A 36 -3.51 -8.02 9.95
C ARG A 36 -4.90 -8.66 9.71
N GLN A 37 -5.61 -8.19 8.68
CA GLN A 37 -6.93 -8.69 8.26
C GLN A 37 -6.89 -9.42 6.91
N GLY A 38 -5.71 -9.53 6.31
CA GLY A 38 -5.49 -10.20 5.03
C GLY A 38 -5.12 -11.68 5.18
N PRO A 39 -4.94 -12.37 4.03
CA PRO A 39 -4.47 -13.75 4.01
C PRO A 39 -3.08 -13.89 4.62
N ARG A 40 -2.76 -15.10 5.09
CA ARG A 40 -1.42 -15.40 5.64
C ARG A 40 -0.36 -15.27 4.54
N SER A 41 0.82 -14.83 4.95
CA SER A 41 1.96 -14.64 4.06
C SER A 41 3.21 -15.24 4.67
N VAL A 42 4.01 -15.92 3.86
CA VAL A 42 5.34 -16.43 4.22
C VAL A 42 6.39 -15.42 3.77
N THR A 43 7.35 -15.11 4.63
CA THR A 43 8.42 -14.16 4.29
C THR A 43 9.76 -14.88 4.23
N TYR A 44 10.42 -14.81 3.08
CA TYR A 44 11.79 -15.30 2.85
C TYR A 44 12.77 -14.11 2.94
N GLY A 45 13.01 -13.61 4.16
CA GLY A 45 13.92 -12.49 4.41
C GLY A 45 13.24 -11.13 4.60
N LYS A 46 13.87 -10.03 4.19
CA LYS A 46 13.32 -8.67 4.47
C LYS A 46 12.24 -8.21 3.48
N ARG A 47 12.28 -8.69 2.22
CA ARG A 47 11.43 -8.16 1.13
C ARG A 47 10.72 -9.22 0.29
N ASP A 48 11.12 -10.49 0.37
CA ASP A 48 10.44 -11.54 -0.40
C ASP A 48 9.26 -12.08 0.40
N ILE A 49 8.06 -11.57 0.09
CA ILE A 49 6.79 -12.00 0.69
C ILE A 49 6.06 -12.83 -0.35
N ARG A 50 5.65 -14.03 0.05
CA ARG A 50 4.95 -15.01 -0.77
C ARG A 50 3.65 -15.42 -0.09
N PHE A 51 2.68 -15.79 -0.90
CA PHE A 51 1.37 -16.26 -0.45
C PHE A 51 1.16 -17.68 -0.94
N ARG A 52 0.83 -18.62 -0.05
CA ARG A 52 0.42 -19.95 -0.48
C ARG A 52 -1.00 -19.86 -1.00
N ILE A 53 -1.30 -20.55 -2.10
CA ILE A 53 -2.67 -20.59 -2.64
C ILE A 53 -3.66 -21.07 -1.58
N SER A 54 -3.32 -22.11 -0.81
CA SER A 54 -4.16 -22.61 0.29
C SER A 54 -4.53 -21.55 1.33
N ASP A 55 -3.61 -20.63 1.65
CA ASP A 55 -3.86 -19.56 2.63
C ASP A 55 -4.74 -18.45 2.03
N LEU A 56 -4.70 -18.27 0.70
CA LEU A 56 -5.58 -17.35 -0.01
C LEU A 56 -7.01 -17.90 -0.06
N ASP A 57 -7.14 -19.20 -0.35
CA ASP A 57 -8.43 -19.90 -0.38
C ASP A 57 -9.09 -19.91 1.00
N GLU A 58 -8.35 -20.27 2.05
CA GLU A 58 -8.85 -20.24 3.43
C GLU A 58 -9.39 -18.83 3.79
N TRP A 59 -8.69 -17.78 3.35
CA TRP A 59 -9.13 -16.40 3.59
C TRP A 59 -10.39 -16.03 2.79
N LEU A 60 -10.53 -16.52 1.55
CA LEU A 60 -11.75 -16.35 0.75
C LEU A 60 -12.93 -17.08 1.39
N ASP A 61 -12.74 -18.30 1.88
CA ASP A 61 -13.78 -19.08 2.55
C ASP A 61 -14.26 -18.39 3.84
N LEU A 62 -13.33 -17.88 4.64
CA LEU A 62 -13.66 -17.07 5.82
C LEU A 62 -14.45 -15.80 5.47
N LYS A 63 -14.22 -15.23 4.29
CA LYS A 63 -14.96 -14.06 3.80
C LYS A 63 -16.31 -14.42 3.18
N ALA A 64 -16.42 -15.56 2.49
CA ALA A 64 -17.66 -16.02 1.87
C ALA A 64 -18.74 -16.29 2.94
N GLY A 65 -18.35 -16.80 4.11
CA GLY A 65 -19.25 -16.96 5.26
C GLY A 65 -19.64 -15.65 5.97
N VAL A 66 -18.92 -14.55 5.70
CA VAL A 66 -19.13 -13.24 6.32
C VAL A 66 -19.59 -12.26 5.25
N THR A 67 -20.87 -12.35 4.87
CA THR A 67 -21.54 -11.27 4.13
C THR A 67 -21.61 -10.05 5.04
N SER A 68 -20.56 -9.22 5.07
CA SER A 68 -20.68 -7.89 5.65
C SER A 68 -21.59 -7.11 4.73
N SER A 69 -22.76 -6.70 5.26
CA SER A 69 -23.66 -5.74 4.64
C SER A 69 -22.86 -4.68 3.90
N LEU A 70 -23.22 -4.44 2.64
CA LEU A 70 -22.63 -3.42 1.78
C LEU A 70 -22.98 -2.03 2.33
N GLU A 71 -22.56 -1.70 3.55
CA GLU A 71 -22.58 -0.33 3.99
C GLU A 71 -21.53 0.40 3.13
N PRO A 72 -21.97 1.30 2.24
CA PRO A 72 -21.08 1.88 1.26
C PRO A 72 -19.95 2.59 1.99
N ALA A 73 -18.72 2.15 1.72
CA ALA A 73 -17.53 2.69 2.35
C ALA A 73 -17.55 4.23 2.24
N ARG A 74 -17.78 4.89 3.38
CA ARG A 74 -17.95 6.34 3.47
C ARG A 74 -16.81 7.01 2.72
N LYS A 75 -17.12 7.73 1.62
CA LYS A 75 -16.13 8.38 0.77
C LYS A 75 -15.26 9.29 1.64
N ARG A 76 -13.99 8.90 1.86
CA ARG A 76 -13.10 9.70 2.69
C ARG A 76 -12.90 11.06 2.03
N PRO A 77 -13.09 12.18 2.75
CA PRO A 77 -12.92 13.51 2.16
C PRO A 77 -11.50 13.65 1.62
N LYS A 78 -11.39 14.22 0.42
CA LYS A 78 -10.12 14.42 -0.30
C LYS A 78 -9.23 15.32 0.55
N ARG A 79 -8.20 14.76 1.20
CA ARG A 79 -7.22 15.56 1.95
C ARG A 79 -6.61 16.60 0.99
N PRO A 80 -6.63 17.90 1.30
CA PRO A 80 -5.94 18.88 0.48
C PRO A 80 -4.46 18.53 0.46
N ARG A 81 -3.91 18.37 -0.74
CA ARG A 81 -2.46 18.24 -0.92
C ARG A 81 -1.87 19.58 -0.49
N ARG A 82 -1.35 19.66 0.74
CA ARG A 82 -0.64 20.84 1.24
C ARG A 82 0.66 20.92 0.44
N GLY A 83 0.59 21.53 -0.74
CA GLY A 83 1.76 21.89 -1.52
C GLY A 83 2.64 22.75 -0.63
N VAL A 84 3.91 22.36 -0.53
CA VAL A 84 4.93 23.20 0.10
C VAL A 84 4.85 24.55 -0.62
N ALA A 85 4.79 25.63 0.14
CA ALA A 85 4.73 26.99 -0.38
C ALA A 85 6.11 27.67 -0.32
N PRO A 86 7.18 27.13 -0.94
CA PRO A 86 8.49 27.76 -0.81
C PRO A 86 8.55 29.06 -1.62
N LEU A 87 7.81 29.17 -2.73
CA LEU A 87 7.92 30.31 -3.65
C LEU A 87 7.53 31.66 -3.02
N GLY A 88 6.42 31.70 -2.28
CA GLY A 88 5.95 32.94 -1.65
C GLY A 88 6.89 33.48 -0.57
N VAL A 89 7.52 32.57 0.18
CA VAL A 89 8.52 32.94 1.21
C VAL A 89 9.77 33.52 0.55
N PHE A 90 10.24 32.93 -0.56
CA PHE A 90 11.38 33.48 -1.30
C PHE A 90 11.10 34.88 -1.85
N PHE A 91 9.93 35.12 -2.43
CA PHE A 91 9.56 36.47 -2.90
C PHE A 91 9.49 37.49 -1.77
N ALA A 92 8.93 37.14 -0.61
CA ALA A 92 8.88 38.03 0.55
C ALA A 92 10.28 38.37 1.08
N LEU A 93 11.20 37.39 1.13
CA LEU A 93 12.58 37.61 1.54
C LEU A 93 13.35 38.49 0.54
N ILE A 94 13.14 38.30 -0.77
CA ILE A 94 13.75 39.16 -1.80
C ILE A 94 13.24 40.59 -1.67
N LEU A 95 11.94 40.79 -1.46
CA LEU A 95 11.34 42.12 -1.33
C LEU A 95 11.82 42.82 -0.05
N LEU A 96 11.96 42.08 1.05
CA LEU A 96 12.53 42.58 2.30
C LEU A 96 14.00 42.97 2.14
N ALA A 97 14.81 42.14 1.48
CA ALA A 97 16.21 42.43 1.21
C ALA A 97 16.37 43.68 0.32
N LEU A 98 15.51 43.85 -0.69
CA LEU A 98 15.49 45.04 -1.54
C LEU A 98 15.11 46.29 -0.72
N LEU A 99 14.12 46.17 0.18
CA LEU A 99 13.69 47.29 1.03
C LEU A 99 14.81 47.74 1.98
N LEU A 100 15.51 46.79 2.61
CA LEU A 100 16.66 47.09 3.47
C LEU A 100 17.80 47.77 2.69
N TRP A 101 18.07 47.29 1.48
CA TRP A 101 19.07 47.89 0.59
C TRP A 101 18.72 49.34 0.19
N VAL A 102 17.46 49.61 -0.14
CA VAL A 102 16.98 50.97 -0.48
C VAL A 102 17.02 51.90 0.73
N LEU A 103 16.74 51.38 1.92
CA LEU A 103 16.79 52.15 3.17
C LEU A 103 18.22 52.34 3.70
N GLY A 104 19.22 51.68 3.11
CA GLY A 104 20.63 51.78 3.51
C GLY A 104 20.92 51.18 4.89
N LEU A 105 20.13 50.19 5.32
CA LEU A 105 20.26 49.51 6.62
C LEU A 105 21.12 48.24 6.54
#